data_AF-A0A9W4M104-F1
#
_entry.id   AF-A0A9W4M104-F1
#
_cell.length_a   1.000
_cell.length_b   1.000
_cell.length_c   1.000
_cell.angle_alpha   90.00
_cell.angle_beta   90.00
_cell.angle_gamma   90.00
#
_symmetry.space_group_name_H-M   'P 1'
#
loop_
_entity.id
_entity.type
_entity.pdbx_description
1 polymer ?
#
loop_
_entity_poly.entity_id
_entity_poly.type
_entity_poly.pdbx_seq_one_letter_code
_entity_poly.pdbx_strand_id
1 'polypeptide(L)'
;MASRATPAPSPVRFTVQPRCVPRKKAARRLHLSLAEFASVEPRLRARGFPTPDPDTGHYDLKAIDLWMDRQINLTEPSRMHDARECAFNLIDKL
;
A
#
# COMPACT_ATOMS: atom_id res chain seq x y z
N MET A 1 -35.77 39.44 10.23
CA MET A 1 -35.50 38.14 9.57
C MET A 1 -34.03 37.81 9.76
N ALA A 2 -33.68 36.78 10.52
CA ALA A 2 -32.29 36.41 10.77
C ALA A 2 -31.70 35.71 9.54
N SER A 3 -30.58 36.23 9.03
CA SER A 3 -29.84 35.62 7.92
C SER A 3 -29.22 34.31 8.39
N ARG A 4 -29.48 33.23 7.64
CA ARG A 4 -29.01 31.88 7.94
C ARG A 4 -27.61 31.73 7.34
N ALA A 5 -26.58 31.92 8.16
CA ALA A 5 -25.20 31.79 7.72
C ALA A 5 -24.90 30.35 7.27
N THR A 6 -24.32 30.19 6.09
CA THR A 6 -23.84 28.90 5.58
C THR A 6 -22.64 28.46 6.42
N PRO A 7 -22.64 27.25 7.00
CA PRO A 7 -21.47 26.77 7.73
C PRO A 7 -20.28 26.59 6.79
N ALA A 8 -19.11 27.11 7.19
CA ALA A 8 -17.88 26.95 6.42
C ALA A 8 -17.38 25.48 6.50
N PRO A 9 -16.81 24.93 5.43
CA PRO A 9 -16.22 23.60 5.47
C PRO A 9 -15.03 23.56 6.43
N SER A 10 -14.93 22.49 7.22
CA SER A 10 -13.78 22.28 8.08
C SER A 10 -12.56 21.83 7.27
N PRO A 11 -11.33 22.25 7.64
CA PRO A 11 -10.13 21.79 6.97
C PRO A 11 -9.98 20.26 7.12
N VAL A 12 -9.54 19.59 6.04
CA VAL A 12 -9.31 18.14 6.03
C VAL A 12 -8.28 17.79 7.09
N ARG A 13 -8.71 17.08 8.14
CA ARG A 13 -7.87 16.77 9.32
C ARG A 13 -6.84 15.67 9.04
N PHE A 14 -7.11 14.79 8.08
CA PHE A 14 -6.26 13.66 7.75
C PHE A 14 -6.11 13.53 6.24
N THR A 15 -4.89 13.72 5.74
CA THR A 15 -4.59 13.47 4.33
C THR A 15 -4.51 11.96 4.11
N VAL A 16 -5.47 11.41 3.37
CA VAL A 16 -5.40 10.02 2.92
C VAL A 16 -4.19 9.88 2.01
N GLN A 17 -3.25 9.01 2.38
CA GLN A 17 -2.11 8.70 1.54
C GLN A 17 -2.54 7.68 0.49
N PRO A 18 -2.50 8.02 -0.82
CA PRO A 18 -2.81 7.07 -1.87
C PRO A 18 -1.88 5.85 -1.79
N ARG A 19 -2.42 4.67 -2.10
CA ARG A 19 -1.68 3.41 -2.08
C ARG A 19 -0.63 3.33 -3.20
N CYS A 20 -1.02 3.71 -4.41
CA CYS A 20 -0.10 3.84 -5.54
C CYS A 20 0.62 5.19 -5.45
N VAL A 21 1.95 5.17 -5.47
CA VAL A 21 2.77 6.35 -5.21
C VAL A 21 3.84 6.56 -6.27
N PRO A 22 4.26 7.81 -6.54
CA PRO A 22 5.39 8.08 -7.41
C PRO A 22 6.68 7.42 -6.93
N ARG A 23 7.58 7.15 -7.86
CA ARG A 23 8.90 6.52 -7.65
C ARG A 23 9.71 7.14 -6.49
N LYS A 24 9.69 8.46 -6.32
CA LYS A 24 10.37 9.14 -5.20
C LYS A 24 9.84 8.71 -3.82
N LYS A 25 8.53 8.49 -3.70
CA LYS A 25 7.90 8.04 -2.46
C LYS A 25 8.11 6.54 -2.23
N ALA A 26 8.15 5.74 -3.30
CA ALA A 26 8.57 4.34 -3.23
C ALA A 26 10.02 4.19 -2.74
N ALA A 27 10.95 4.99 -3.27
CA ALA A 27 12.35 5.03 -2.81
C ALA A 27 12.46 5.34 -1.32
N ARG A 28 11.71 6.34 -0.84
CA ARG A 28 11.65 6.69 0.59
C ARG A 28 11.14 5.54 1.47
N ARG A 29 10.25 4.68 0.96
CA ARG A 29 9.76 3.50 1.70
C ARG A 29 10.90 2.51 1.99
N LEU A 30 11.89 2.44 1.10
CA LEU A 30 13.10 1.64 1.26
C LEU A 30 14.26 2.41 1.92
N HIS A 31 14.01 3.62 2.43
CA HIS A 31 15.03 4.52 2.98
C HIS A 31 16.15 4.89 1.99
N LEU A 32 15.82 4.96 0.69
CA LEU A 32 16.74 5.37 -0.36
C LEU A 32 16.36 6.75 -0.91
N SER A 33 17.36 7.50 -1.37
CA SER A 33 17.14 8.60 -2.30
C SER A 33 16.63 8.06 -3.66
N LEU A 34 16.08 8.94 -4.49
CA LEU A 34 15.61 8.55 -5.83
C LEU A 34 16.75 8.01 -6.70
N ALA A 35 17.96 8.59 -6.59
CA ALA A 35 19.12 8.18 -7.36
C ALA A 35 19.64 6.81 -6.92
N GLU A 36 19.74 6.57 -5.62
CA GLU A 36 20.11 5.26 -5.07
C GLU A 36 19.07 4.19 -5.45
N PHE A 37 17.79 4.51 -5.36
CA PHE A 37 16.74 3.59 -5.81
C PHE A 37 16.91 3.24 -7.29
N ALA A 38 17.18 4.22 -8.16
CA ALA A 38 17.41 3.96 -9.58
C ALA A 38 18.65 3.10 -9.86
N SER A 39 19.74 3.26 -9.09
CA SER A 39 20.95 2.46 -9.29
C SER A 39 20.79 1.00 -8.84
N VAL A 40 19.94 0.74 -7.84
CA VAL A 40 19.71 -0.63 -7.33
C VAL A 40 18.44 -1.29 -7.88
N GLU A 41 17.56 -0.55 -8.53
CA GLU A 41 16.28 -1.05 -9.08
C GLU A 41 16.45 -2.29 -9.98
N PRO A 42 17.43 -2.38 -10.90
CA PRO A 42 17.61 -3.59 -11.70
C PRO A 42 17.88 -4.84 -10.85
N ARG A 43 18.69 -4.70 -9.78
CA ARG A 43 18.96 -5.79 -8.84
C ARG A 43 17.76 -6.11 -7.95
N LEU A 44 16.97 -5.09 -7.58
CA LEU A 44 15.71 -5.30 -6.88
C LEU A 44 14.73 -6.10 -7.76
N ARG A 45 14.57 -5.72 -9.04
CA ARG A 45 13.72 -6.45 -10.00
C ARG A 45 14.17 -7.89 -10.20
N ALA A 46 15.48 -8.15 -10.26
CA ALA A 46 16.00 -9.52 -10.32
C ALA A 46 15.62 -10.38 -9.09
N ARG A 47 15.31 -9.76 -7.95
CA ARG A 47 14.81 -10.41 -6.73
C ARG A 47 13.28 -10.38 -6.61
N GLY A 48 12.56 -10.10 -7.69
CA GLY A 48 11.10 -10.06 -7.71
C GLY A 48 10.48 -8.82 -7.07
N PHE A 49 11.22 -7.71 -6.94
CA PHE A 49 10.63 -6.43 -6.52
C PHE A 49 9.52 -6.00 -7.50
N PRO A 50 8.38 -5.46 -7.01
CA PRO A 50 7.24 -5.12 -7.85
C PRO A 50 7.61 -4.10 -8.94
N THR A 51 7.04 -4.26 -10.12
CA THR A 51 7.13 -3.27 -11.20
C THR A 51 6.17 -2.11 -10.95
N PRO A 52 6.48 -0.91 -11.44
CA PRO A 52 5.52 0.18 -11.43
C PRO A 52 4.37 -0.15 -12.39
N ASP A 53 3.23 0.46 -12.14
CA ASP A 53 2.10 0.48 -13.05
C ASP A 53 2.53 1.07 -14.42
N PRO A 54 2.21 0.41 -15.54
CA PRO A 54 2.70 0.80 -16.87
C PRO A 54 2.14 2.15 -17.35
N ASP A 55 0.92 2.49 -16.95
CA ASP A 55 0.23 3.70 -17.42
C ASP A 55 0.61 4.93 -16.58
N THR A 56 0.74 4.77 -15.26
CA THR A 56 0.99 5.86 -14.32
C THR A 56 2.43 5.96 -13.84
N GLY A 57 3.23 4.90 -13.99
CA GLY A 57 4.59 4.81 -13.44
C GLY A 57 4.64 4.77 -11.90
N HIS A 58 3.50 4.55 -11.24
CA HIS A 58 3.40 4.50 -9.79
C HIS A 58 3.65 3.10 -9.23
N TYR A 59 4.20 3.04 -8.02
CA TYR A 59 4.42 1.81 -7.27
C TYR A 59 3.33 1.59 -6.24
N ASP A 60 2.86 0.35 -6.09
CA ASP A 60 1.97 -0.04 -5.00
C ASP A 60 2.77 -0.26 -3.70
N LEU A 61 2.52 0.56 -2.67
CA LEU A 61 3.21 0.43 -1.38
C LEU A 61 2.93 -0.91 -0.68
N LYS A 62 1.74 -1.48 -0.83
CA LYS A 62 1.41 -2.78 -0.23
C LYS A 62 2.19 -3.90 -0.90
N ALA A 63 2.39 -3.81 -2.21
CA ALA A 63 3.22 -4.78 -2.94
C ALA A 63 4.68 -4.72 -2.50
N ILE A 64 5.20 -3.52 -2.25
CA ILE A 64 6.55 -3.32 -1.70
C ILE A 64 6.66 -3.94 -0.31
N ASP A 65 5.69 -3.68 0.58
CA ASP A 65 5.68 -4.23 1.94
C ASP A 65 5.63 -5.76 1.93
N LEU A 66 4.74 -6.36 1.12
CA LEU A 66 4.68 -7.81 0.95
C LEU A 66 5.97 -8.40 0.40
N TRP A 67 6.65 -7.70 -0.52
CA TRP A 67 7.94 -8.13 -1.01
C TRP A 67 9.00 -8.13 0.10
N MET A 68 9.03 -7.09 0.94
CA MET A 68 9.95 -7.01 2.09
C MET A 68 9.70 -8.15 3.08
N ASP A 69 8.45 -8.42 3.44
CA ASP A 69 8.08 -9.50 4.37
C ASP A 69 8.53 -10.88 3.86
N ARG A 70 8.44 -11.11 2.54
CA ARG A 70 8.92 -12.34 1.89
C ARG A 70 10.44 -12.47 1.95
N GLN A 71 11.20 -11.37 1.92
CA GLN A 71 12.67 -11.44 1.98
C GLN A 71 13.18 -11.98 3.32
N ILE A 72 12.44 -11.72 4.40
CA ILE A 72 12.83 -12.10 5.76
C ILE A 72 12.08 -13.34 6.27
N ASN A 73 11.45 -14.09 5.36
CA ASN A 73 10.63 -15.27 5.67
C ASN A 73 9.57 -15.01 6.76
N LEU A 74 9.12 -13.76 6.93
CA LEU A 74 8.00 -13.44 7.82
C LEU A 74 6.66 -13.82 7.21
N THR A 75 6.65 -14.28 5.95
CA THR A 75 5.47 -14.80 5.28
C THR A 75 5.26 -16.29 5.58
N GLU A 76 5.16 -16.66 6.86
CA GLU A 76 4.15 -17.66 7.18
C GLU A 76 2.82 -16.90 7.13
N PRO A 77 1.87 -17.23 6.23
CA PRO A 77 0.55 -16.64 6.34
C PRO A 77 0.01 -17.08 7.70
N SER A 78 0.07 -16.19 8.69
CA SER A 78 -0.78 -16.31 9.86
C SER A 78 -2.17 -16.60 9.31
N ARG A 79 -2.69 -17.78 9.65
CA ARG A 79 -4.04 -18.29 9.37
C ARG A 79 -5.11 -17.39 10.01
N MET A 80 -5.03 -16.09 9.82
CA MET A 80 -6.11 -15.16 10.10
C MET A 80 -6.92 -15.08 8.81
N HIS A 81 -7.85 -16.04 8.69
CA HIS A 81 -8.97 -15.91 7.78
C HIS A 81 -9.61 -14.54 8.02
N ASP A 82 -9.92 -13.82 6.95
CA ASP A 82 -10.80 -12.66 7.02
C ASP A 82 -12.05 -13.08 7.83
N ALA A 83 -12.55 -12.23 8.73
CA ALA A 83 -13.75 -12.54 9.52
C ALA A 83 -14.94 -12.92 8.63
N ARG A 84 -14.96 -12.46 7.36
CA ARG A 84 -15.93 -12.86 6.34
C ARG A 84 -15.83 -14.33 5.93
N GLU A 85 -14.64 -14.93 5.91
CA GLU A 85 -14.46 -16.35 5.56
C GLU A 85 -14.86 -17.30 6.69
N CYS A 86 -14.81 -16.87 7.95
CA CYS A 86 -15.33 -17.65 9.08
C CYS A 86 -16.86 -17.84 9.04
N ALA A 87 -17.60 -16.91 8.43
CA ALA A 87 -19.07 -16.96 8.40
C ALA A 87 -19.64 -17.97 7.38
N PHE A 88 -18.90 -18.25 6.30
CA PHE A 88 -19.37 -19.16 5.25
C PHE A 88 -19.32 -20.63 5.67
N ASN A 89 -18.28 -21.04 6.41
CA ASN A 89 -18.08 -22.44 6.82
C ASN A 89 -18.96 -22.92 7.98
N LEU A 90 -19.80 -22.05 8.55
CA LEU A 90 -20.77 -22.40 9.59
C LEU A 90 -22.15 -22.78 9.00
N ILE A 91 -22.44 -22.39 7.75
CA ILE A 91 -23.74 -22.62 7.11
C ILE A 91 -23.81 -24.00 6.45
N ASP A 92 -22.69 -24.55 5.96
CA ASP A 92 -22.63 -25.88 5.32
C ASP A 92 -22.59 -27.08 6.30
N LYS A 93 -22.75 -26.85 7.61
CA LYS A 93 -22.75 -27.91 8.65
C LYS A 93 -24.05 -28.00 9.47
N LEU A 94 -25.13 -27.39 8.97
CA LEU A 94 -26.50 -27.61 9.45
C LEU A 94 -27.33 -28.25 8.34
#